data_AF-A0A0F9BZS3-F1
#
_entry.id   AF-A0A0F9BZS3-F1
#
_cell.length_a   1.000
_cell.length_b   1.000
_cell.length_c   1.000
_cell.angle_alpha   90.00
_cell.angle_beta   90.00
_cell.angle_gamma   90.00
#
_symmetry.space_group_name_H-M   'P 1'
#
loop_
_entity.id
_entity.type
_entity.pdbx_description
1 polymer ?
#
loop_
_entity_poly.entity_id
_entity_poly.type
_entity_poly.pdbx_seq_one_letter_code
_entity_poly.pdbx_strand_id
1 'polypeptide(L)'
;MEIKNISSGYGKKQVLYDISIQVNKGEVVLLTGGNGSGKSTLALETLYRVLAQRLYHARTPVGAYSSITGLEHIDKVVNIDQSPIGRTPRSNPGTYTGVFTYIRELFSRTVESRMRGYKPGRFSFNVKGGRCEACSGDGIIKIEMHFLPDVYVTCDVCRGKRYNRETLEIKYKGKNIADVLDMTVNQSLNFFQNITNIKT
;
A
#
# COMPACT_ATOMS: atom_id res chain seq x y z
N MET A 1 18.29 17.38 -13.29
CA MET A 1 17.06 18.18 -13.39
C MET A 1 17.30 19.51 -12.71
N GLU A 2 16.87 20.59 -13.34
CA GLU A 2 16.90 21.93 -12.78
C GLU A 2 15.53 22.56 -12.96
N ILE A 3 15.03 23.25 -11.93
CA ILE A 3 13.80 24.03 -11.98
C ILE A 3 14.07 25.41 -11.42
N LYS A 4 13.62 26.44 -12.14
CA LYS A 4 13.92 27.83 -11.83
C LYS A 4 12.68 28.63 -11.45
N ASN A 5 12.92 29.62 -10.60
CA ASN A 5 11.99 30.67 -10.22
C ASN A 5 10.63 30.14 -9.75
N ILE A 6 10.68 29.13 -8.88
CA ILE A 6 9.51 28.52 -8.27
C ILE A 6 8.84 29.53 -7.35
N SER A 7 7.59 29.87 -7.68
CA SER A 7 6.71 30.68 -6.86
C SER A 7 5.38 29.96 -6.69
N SER A 8 5.18 29.37 -5.51
CA SER A 8 4.08 28.43 -5.25
C SER A 8 3.47 28.66 -3.87
N GLY A 9 2.24 28.21 -3.68
CA GLY A 9 1.46 28.48 -2.48
C GLY A 9 0.15 27.70 -2.43
N TYR A 10 -0.66 27.96 -1.40
CA TYR A 10 -1.97 27.35 -1.21
C TYR A 10 -3.06 28.38 -1.50
N GLY A 11 -3.86 28.13 -2.55
CA GLY A 11 -4.90 29.08 -2.98
C GLY A 11 -4.29 30.45 -3.30
N LYS A 12 -4.70 31.49 -2.56
CA LYS A 12 -4.18 32.86 -2.72
C LYS A 12 -2.90 33.14 -1.93
N LYS A 13 -2.48 32.25 -1.02
CA LYS A 13 -1.34 32.48 -0.12
C LYS A 13 -0.07 31.90 -0.71
N GLN A 14 0.84 32.76 -1.16
CA GLN A 14 2.18 32.37 -1.58
C GLN A 14 3.02 31.90 -0.39
N VAL A 15 3.81 30.85 -0.59
CA VAL A 15 4.67 30.24 0.43
C VAL A 15 6.13 30.18 -0.06
N LEU A 16 6.34 29.92 -1.35
CA LEU A 16 7.64 29.92 -2.00
C LEU A 16 7.79 31.18 -2.84
N TYR A 17 8.95 31.83 -2.74
CA TYR A 17 9.25 33.08 -3.41
C TYR A 17 10.55 32.91 -4.21
N ASP A 18 10.40 32.76 -5.52
CA ASP A 18 11.50 32.74 -6.50
C ASP A 18 12.64 31.75 -6.16
N ILE A 19 12.29 30.50 -5.89
CA ILE A 19 13.26 29.46 -5.50
C ILE A 19 13.74 28.69 -6.73
N SER A 20 15.05 28.50 -6.87
CA SER A 20 15.63 27.62 -7.90
C SER A 20 16.32 26.42 -7.27
N ILE A 21 16.15 25.24 -7.87
CA ILE A 21 16.72 23.98 -7.36
C ILE A 21 17.30 23.18 -8.51
N GLN A 22 18.50 22.65 -8.28
CA GLN A 22 19.14 21.68 -9.15
C GLN A 22 19.34 20.37 -8.37
N VAL A 23 19.01 19.26 -9.02
CA VAL A 23 19.27 17.90 -8.53
C VAL A 23 19.92 17.11 -9.66
N ASN A 24 21.13 16.62 -9.42
CA ASN A 24 21.87 15.80 -10.37
C ASN A 24 21.49 14.32 -10.23
N LYS A 25 21.70 13.55 -11.31
CA LYS A 25 21.37 12.13 -11.32
C LYS A 25 22.22 11.39 -10.29
N GLY A 26 21.55 10.60 -9.45
CA GLY A 26 22.20 9.80 -8.40
C GLY A 26 22.41 10.53 -7.07
N GLU A 27 22.07 11.82 -6.98
CA GLU A 27 22.14 12.55 -5.71
C GLU A 27 21.04 12.11 -4.74
N VAL A 28 21.42 11.99 -3.47
CA VAL A 28 20.47 11.85 -2.35
C VAL A 28 20.29 13.23 -1.75
N VAL A 29 19.11 13.82 -1.94
CA VAL A 29 18.80 15.18 -1.52
C VAL A 29 17.91 15.17 -0.29
N LEU A 30 18.31 15.92 0.74
CA LEU A 30 17.52 16.13 1.95
C LEU A 30 16.97 17.55 1.99
N LEU A 31 15.65 17.69 2.12
CA LEU A 31 14.99 18.97 2.35
C LEU A 31 14.72 19.15 3.85
N THR A 32 15.40 20.13 4.46
CA THR A 32 15.28 20.45 5.90
C THR A 32 14.85 21.91 6.13
N GLY A 33 14.45 22.23 7.37
CA GLY A 33 13.97 23.56 7.77
C GLY A 33 12.83 23.50 8.79
N GLY A 34 12.52 24.64 9.43
CA GLY A 34 11.47 24.75 10.46
C GLY A 34 10.05 24.45 9.94
N ASN A 35 9.08 24.24 10.85
CA ASN A 35 7.69 24.06 10.45
C ASN A 35 7.17 25.30 9.69
N GLY A 36 6.38 25.10 8.64
CA GLY A 36 5.87 26.19 7.81
C GLY A 36 6.87 26.77 6.79
N SER A 37 8.12 26.31 6.73
CA SER A 37 9.13 26.81 5.80
C SER A 37 8.91 26.46 4.31
N GLY A 38 7.79 25.81 3.98
CA GLY A 38 7.43 25.48 2.59
C GLY A 38 8.01 24.16 2.04
N LYS A 39 8.64 23.30 2.86
CA LYS A 39 9.21 22.00 2.41
C LYS A 39 8.22 21.13 1.64
N SER A 40 7.04 20.89 2.21
CA SER A 40 6.00 20.07 1.56
C SER A 40 5.43 20.75 0.32
N THR A 41 5.32 22.09 0.35
CA THR A 41 4.88 22.88 -0.81
C THR A 41 5.87 22.76 -1.98
N LEU A 42 7.17 22.75 -1.67
CA LEU A 42 8.22 22.58 -2.66
C LEU A 42 8.25 21.15 -3.20
N ALA A 43 8.34 20.15 -2.31
CA ALA A 43 8.51 18.75 -2.71
C ALA A 43 7.25 18.15 -3.34
N LEU A 44 6.10 18.29 -2.69
CA LEU A 44 4.86 17.59 -3.05
C LEU A 44 3.95 18.44 -3.94
N GLU A 45 3.72 19.70 -3.55
CA GLU A 45 2.76 20.56 -4.27
C GLU A 45 3.36 21.19 -5.54
N THR A 46 4.70 21.20 -5.65
CA THR A 46 5.39 21.79 -6.80
C THR A 46 6.17 20.74 -7.58
N LEU A 47 7.32 20.27 -7.07
CA LEU A 47 8.21 19.35 -7.80
C LEU A 47 7.49 18.09 -8.27
N TYR A 48 6.83 17.37 -7.35
CA TYR A 48 6.11 16.15 -7.69
C TYR A 48 4.98 16.41 -8.70
N ARG A 49 4.19 17.48 -8.54
CA ARG A 49 3.10 17.79 -9.48
C ARG A 49 3.59 18.22 -10.86
N VAL A 50 4.65 19.03 -10.95
CA VAL A 50 5.28 19.38 -12.24
C VAL A 50 5.72 18.09 -12.94
N LEU A 51 6.44 17.23 -12.23
CA LEU A 51 6.92 15.95 -12.77
C LEU A 51 5.75 15.05 -13.18
N ALA A 52 4.72 14.90 -12.35
CA ALA A 52 3.54 14.10 -12.66
C ALA A 52 2.74 14.66 -13.86
N GLN A 53 2.67 15.98 -14.01
CA GLN A 53 2.03 16.62 -15.16
C GLN A 53 2.82 16.36 -16.45
N ARG A 54 4.15 16.41 -16.39
CA ARG A 54 5.04 16.22 -17.55
C ARG A 54 5.19 14.75 -17.95
N LEU A 55 5.32 13.85 -16.98
CA LEU A 55 5.58 12.42 -17.22
C LEU A 55 4.30 11.59 -17.35
N TYR A 56 3.24 11.97 -16.62
CA TYR A 56 2.00 11.17 -16.53
C TYR A 56 0.75 11.93 -16.96
N HIS A 57 0.88 13.16 -17.50
CA HIS A 57 -0.24 14.01 -17.91
C HIS A 57 -1.27 14.26 -16.79
N ALA A 58 -0.82 14.29 -15.53
CA ALA A 58 -1.67 14.62 -14.40
C ALA A 58 -2.28 16.02 -14.55
N ARG A 59 -3.56 16.19 -14.18
CA ARG A 59 -4.31 17.45 -14.28
C ARG A 59 -4.29 18.29 -13.01
N THR A 60 -3.42 17.97 -12.06
CA THR A 60 -3.34 18.68 -10.78
C THR A 60 -2.77 20.08 -10.99
N PRO A 61 -3.42 21.14 -10.47
CA PRO A 61 -2.88 22.49 -10.53
C PRO A 61 -1.51 22.59 -9.87
N VAL A 62 -0.63 23.38 -10.48
CA VAL A 62 0.73 23.67 -10.01
C VAL A 62 0.88 25.18 -9.87
N GLY A 63 1.64 25.61 -8.87
CA GLY A 63 2.07 27.01 -8.73
C GLY A 63 2.91 27.48 -9.93
N ALA A 64 3.17 28.79 -10.00
CA ALA A 64 3.95 29.37 -11.08
C ALA A 64 5.43 28.95 -11.00
N TYR A 65 6.03 28.66 -12.15
CA TYR A 65 7.47 28.42 -12.32
C TYR A 65 7.87 28.89 -13.71
N SER A 66 9.14 29.29 -13.91
CA SER A 66 9.58 29.84 -15.20
C SER A 66 9.97 28.75 -16.20
N SER A 67 10.77 27.79 -15.76
CA SER A 67 11.29 26.72 -16.62
C SER A 67 11.70 25.51 -15.80
N ILE A 68 11.67 24.35 -16.48
CA ILE A 68 12.17 23.08 -15.97
C ILE A 68 13.00 22.43 -17.09
N THR A 69 14.19 21.94 -16.75
CA THR A 69 15.14 21.31 -17.67
C THR A 69 15.68 20.00 -17.07
N GLY A 70 16.26 19.14 -17.91
CA GLY A 70 16.79 17.84 -17.47
C GLY A 70 15.70 16.81 -17.16
N LEU A 71 14.51 16.95 -17.77
CA LEU A 71 13.40 16.00 -17.66
C LEU A 71 13.67 14.73 -18.48
N GLU A 72 14.45 14.84 -19.55
CA GLU A 72 14.94 13.75 -20.39
C GLU A 72 15.76 12.70 -19.63
N HIS A 73 16.18 13.00 -18.39
CA HIS A 73 16.88 12.09 -17.51
C HIS A 73 15.98 11.39 -16.48
N ILE A 74 14.67 11.64 -16.53
CA ILE A 74 13.68 11.13 -15.56
C ILE A 74 12.56 10.43 -16.32
N ASP A 75 12.51 9.10 -16.24
CA ASP A 75 11.42 8.32 -16.85
C ASP A 75 10.17 8.27 -15.98
N LYS A 76 10.36 8.29 -14.65
CA LYS A 76 9.30 8.12 -13.65
C LYS A 76 9.58 8.93 -12.40
N VAL A 77 8.52 9.48 -11.83
CA VAL A 77 8.49 10.04 -10.47
C VAL A 77 7.56 9.19 -9.59
N VAL A 78 7.96 8.89 -8.37
CA VAL A 78 7.16 8.14 -7.40
C VAL A 78 7.10 8.94 -6.11
N ASN A 79 5.89 9.23 -5.62
CA ASN A 79 5.67 9.83 -4.31
C ASN A 79 5.32 8.71 -3.31
N ILE A 80 6.21 8.48 -2.35
CA ILE A 80 5.95 7.59 -1.22
C ILE A 80 5.61 8.48 -0.03
N ASP A 81 4.33 8.49 0.34
CA ASP A 81 3.80 9.37 1.38
C ASP A 81 3.45 8.60 2.66
N GLN A 82 2.84 9.31 3.62
CA GLN A 82 2.38 8.75 4.89
C GLN A 82 0.87 8.46 4.88
N SER A 83 0.24 8.44 3.71
CA SER A 83 -1.17 8.10 3.61
C SER A 83 -1.37 6.64 4.05
N PRO A 84 -2.45 6.30 4.77
CA PRO A 84 -2.72 4.92 5.13
C PRO A 84 -2.81 4.03 3.89
N ILE A 85 -2.18 2.85 3.96
CA ILE A 85 -2.18 1.82 2.90
C ILE A 85 -3.59 1.48 2.41
N GLY A 86 -4.55 1.48 3.32
CA GLY A 86 -5.96 1.40 3.02
C GLY A 86 -6.80 1.84 4.20
N ARG A 87 -8.08 2.10 3.95
CA ARG A 87 -9.05 2.55 4.96
C ARG A 87 -9.92 1.41 5.50
N THR A 88 -9.58 0.16 5.17
CA THR A 88 -10.36 -1.02 5.54
C THR A 88 -9.48 -2.10 6.16
N PRO A 89 -10.04 -3.00 7.00
CA PRO A 89 -9.31 -4.13 7.59
C PRO A 89 -8.78 -5.15 6.57
N ARG A 90 -9.16 -5.00 5.30
CA ARG A 90 -8.74 -5.83 4.17
C ARG A 90 -7.36 -5.48 3.64
N SER A 91 -6.86 -4.29 3.97
CA SER A 91 -5.54 -3.84 3.57
C SER A 91 -4.53 -4.20 4.65
N ASN A 92 -3.58 -5.05 4.29
CA ASN A 92 -2.45 -5.43 5.13
C ASN A 92 -1.16 -5.48 4.27
N PRO A 93 0.02 -5.60 4.89
CA PRO A 93 1.29 -5.65 4.15
C PRO A 93 1.30 -6.73 3.06
N GLY A 94 0.73 -7.90 3.33
CA GLY A 94 0.67 -9.01 2.37
C GLY A 94 -0.15 -8.69 1.12
N THR A 95 -1.28 -8.00 1.27
CA THR A 95 -2.10 -7.56 0.13
C THR A 95 -1.50 -6.38 -0.61
N TYR A 96 -0.86 -5.46 0.13
CA TYR A 96 -0.34 -4.22 -0.46
C TYR A 96 0.89 -4.45 -1.33
N THR A 97 1.81 -5.30 -0.87
CA THR A 97 2.99 -5.69 -1.66
C THR A 97 2.65 -6.69 -2.77
N GLY A 98 1.44 -7.27 -2.76
CA GLY A 98 1.01 -8.30 -3.69
C GLY A 98 1.50 -9.71 -3.37
N VAL A 99 2.36 -9.89 -2.36
CA VAL A 99 2.92 -11.20 -1.98
C VAL A 99 1.84 -12.23 -1.63
N PHE A 100 0.71 -11.77 -1.09
CA PHE A 100 -0.40 -12.65 -0.74
C PHE A 100 -1.01 -13.37 -1.95
N THR A 101 -0.83 -12.86 -3.17
CA THR A 101 -1.23 -13.58 -4.39
C THR A 101 -0.45 -14.88 -4.56
N TYR A 102 0.88 -14.83 -4.41
CA TYR A 102 1.73 -16.02 -4.52
C TYR A 102 1.47 -17.02 -3.38
N ILE A 103 1.19 -16.51 -2.18
CA ILE A 103 0.81 -17.36 -1.04
C ILE A 103 -0.51 -18.11 -1.36
N ARG A 104 -1.52 -17.43 -1.88
CA ARG A 104 -2.80 -18.08 -2.25
C ARG A 104 -2.62 -19.11 -3.36
N GLU A 105 -1.77 -18.82 -4.34
CA GLU A 105 -1.41 -19.79 -5.38
C GLU A 105 -0.75 -21.04 -4.78
N LEU A 106 0.20 -20.86 -3.87
CA LEU A 106 0.85 -21.96 -3.17
C LEU A 106 -0.16 -22.86 -2.45
N PHE A 107 -1.08 -22.26 -1.68
CA PHE A 107 -2.13 -23.01 -0.98
C PHE A 107 -3.06 -23.77 -1.92
N SER A 108 -3.39 -23.20 -3.09
CA SER A 108 -4.19 -23.90 -4.09
C SER A 108 -3.47 -25.10 -4.73
N ARG A 109 -2.14 -25.16 -4.63
CA ARG A 109 -1.31 -26.22 -5.20
C ARG A 109 -1.09 -27.39 -4.25
N THR A 110 -1.50 -27.31 -2.98
CA THR A 110 -1.39 -28.46 -2.04
C THR A 110 -2.26 -29.63 -2.50
N VAL A 111 -1.92 -30.84 -2.06
CA VAL A 111 -2.60 -32.07 -2.49
C VAL A 111 -4.08 -32.02 -2.08
N GLU A 112 -4.36 -31.67 -0.83
CA GLU A 112 -5.71 -31.57 -0.27
C GLU A 112 -6.54 -30.51 -1.00
N SER A 113 -5.94 -29.37 -1.34
CA SER A 113 -6.62 -28.33 -2.15
C SER A 113 -6.99 -28.84 -3.52
N ARG A 114 -6.07 -29.53 -4.21
CA ARG A 114 -6.32 -30.08 -5.55
C ARG A 114 -7.42 -31.14 -5.51
N MET A 115 -7.41 -32.03 -4.52
CA MET A 115 -8.45 -33.05 -4.34
C MET A 115 -9.83 -32.44 -4.14
N ARG A 116 -9.92 -31.30 -3.43
CA ARG A 116 -11.18 -30.56 -3.20
C ARG A 116 -11.52 -29.56 -4.31
N GLY A 117 -10.70 -29.46 -5.36
CA GLY A 117 -10.89 -28.51 -6.45
C GLY A 117 -10.69 -27.04 -6.08
N TYR A 118 -10.02 -26.74 -4.95
CA TYR A 118 -9.82 -25.38 -4.48
C TYR A 118 -8.83 -24.60 -5.35
N LYS A 119 -9.22 -23.39 -5.72
CA LYS A 119 -8.43 -22.43 -6.52
C LYS A 119 -7.91 -21.30 -5.63
N PRO A 120 -6.99 -20.44 -6.10
CA PRO A 120 -6.46 -19.31 -5.30
C PRO A 120 -7.53 -18.38 -4.73
N GLY A 121 -8.71 -18.32 -5.36
CA GLY A 121 -9.87 -17.58 -4.85
C GLY A 121 -10.39 -18.09 -3.50
N ARG A 122 -10.33 -19.41 -3.23
CA ARG A 122 -10.73 -20.00 -1.94
C ARG A 122 -9.92 -19.42 -0.78
N PHE A 123 -8.64 -19.12 -1.02
CA PHE A 123 -7.72 -18.58 -0.01
C PHE A 123 -7.69 -17.05 0.04
N SER A 124 -8.65 -16.38 -0.59
CA SER A 124 -8.79 -14.93 -0.52
C SER A 124 -9.92 -14.56 0.43
N PHE A 125 -9.61 -13.82 1.48
CA PHE A 125 -10.63 -13.26 2.38
C PHE A 125 -11.51 -12.19 1.71
N ASN A 126 -11.12 -11.68 0.53
CA ASN A 126 -11.85 -10.64 -0.19
C ASN A 126 -12.98 -11.18 -1.09
N VAL A 127 -13.04 -12.49 -1.33
CA VAL A 127 -14.02 -13.10 -2.26
C VAL A 127 -14.84 -14.18 -1.55
N LYS A 128 -16.09 -14.34 -1.99
CA LYS A 128 -16.97 -15.41 -1.49
C LYS A 128 -16.39 -16.78 -1.79
N GLY A 129 -16.71 -17.75 -0.93
CA GLY A 129 -16.33 -19.15 -1.09
C GLY A 129 -15.55 -19.68 0.11
N GLY A 130 -14.36 -19.16 0.38
CA GLY A 130 -13.53 -19.62 1.51
C GLY A 130 -13.46 -18.69 2.71
N ARG A 131 -13.82 -17.41 2.54
CA ARG A 131 -13.89 -16.44 3.63
C ARG A 131 -15.01 -16.79 4.64
N CYS A 132 -14.93 -16.22 5.82
CA CYS A 132 -16.03 -16.22 6.77
C CYS A 132 -17.13 -15.27 6.26
N GLU A 133 -18.34 -15.78 5.99
CA GLU A 133 -19.43 -14.94 5.49
C GLU A 133 -20.03 -14.05 6.59
N ALA A 134 -19.96 -14.44 7.86
CA ALA A 134 -20.48 -13.65 8.98
C ALA A 134 -19.79 -12.27 9.11
N CYS A 135 -18.48 -12.20 8.89
CA CYS A 135 -17.72 -10.94 8.86
C CYS A 135 -17.28 -10.53 7.46
N SER A 136 -17.83 -11.16 6.41
CA SER A 136 -17.42 -10.94 5.02
C SER A 136 -15.90 -10.98 4.78
N GLY A 137 -15.17 -11.78 5.58
CA GLY A 137 -13.71 -11.93 5.51
C GLY A 137 -12.89 -10.88 6.27
N ASP A 138 -13.51 -9.92 6.95
CA ASP A 138 -12.78 -8.87 7.67
C ASP A 138 -12.15 -9.39 8.98
N GLY A 139 -12.73 -10.45 9.56
CA GLY A 139 -12.32 -11.04 10.84
C GLY A 139 -12.79 -10.25 12.06
N ILE A 140 -13.27 -9.03 11.85
CA ILE A 140 -13.86 -8.14 12.85
C ILE A 140 -15.23 -7.68 12.35
N ILE A 141 -16.09 -7.27 13.29
CA ILE A 141 -17.40 -6.66 13.03
C ILE A 141 -17.32 -5.22 13.50
N LYS A 142 -17.74 -4.29 12.65
CA LYS A 142 -17.85 -2.87 12.97
C LYS A 142 -19.20 -2.62 13.63
N ILE A 143 -19.19 -2.08 14.83
CA ILE A 143 -20.38 -1.64 15.57
C ILE A 143 -20.46 -0.12 15.41
N GLU A 144 -21.53 0.33 14.75
CA GLU A 144 -21.77 1.75 14.55
C GLU A 144 -22.36 2.38 15.80
N MET A 145 -21.75 3.48 16.23
CA MET A 145 -22.11 4.19 17.45
C MET A 145 -22.65 5.57 17.07
N HIS A 146 -23.75 6.01 17.70
CA HIS A 146 -24.42 7.26 17.30
C HIS A 146 -23.59 8.53 17.57
N PHE A 147 -22.78 8.52 18.63
CA PHE A 147 -22.05 9.71 19.10
C PHE A 147 -20.57 9.45 19.39
N LEU A 148 -20.14 8.19 19.33
CA LEU A 148 -18.77 7.78 19.58
C LEU A 148 -18.14 7.24 18.29
N PRO A 149 -16.80 7.22 18.20
CA PRO A 149 -16.15 6.49 17.12
C PRO A 149 -16.60 5.03 17.08
N ASP A 150 -16.75 4.51 15.87
CA ASP A 150 -17.14 3.12 15.65
C ASP A 150 -16.16 2.16 16.34
N VAL A 151 -16.72 1.11 16.94
CA VAL A 151 -15.94 0.09 17.65
C VAL A 151 -15.81 -1.15 16.78
N TYR A 152 -14.64 -1.77 16.81
CA TYR A 152 -14.39 -3.03 16.12
C TYR A 152 -14.27 -4.16 17.13
N VAL A 153 -15.12 -5.18 16.98
CA VAL A 153 -15.09 -6.40 17.79
C VAL A 153 -14.64 -7.58 16.95
N THR A 154 -13.94 -8.53 17.55
CA THR A 154 -13.56 -9.77 16.87
C THR A 154 -14.82 -10.54 16.45
N CYS A 155 -14.84 -11.09 15.24
CA CYS A 155 -15.97 -11.88 14.78
C CYS A 155 -16.08 -13.20 15.58
N ASP A 156 -17.24 -13.47 16.19
CA ASP A 156 -17.46 -14.65 17.03
C ASP A 156 -17.43 -15.97 16.26
N VAL A 157 -17.80 -15.94 14.97
CA VAL A 157 -17.89 -17.14 14.12
C VAL A 157 -16.51 -17.66 13.73
N CYS A 158 -15.65 -16.79 13.18
CA CYS A 158 -14.30 -17.19 12.77
C CYS A 158 -13.22 -16.89 13.80
N ARG A 159 -13.57 -16.22 14.91
CA ARG A 159 -12.63 -15.77 15.96
C ARG A 159 -11.42 -15.02 15.39
N GLY A 160 -11.67 -14.06 14.50
CA GLY A 160 -10.61 -13.28 13.85
C GLY A 160 -9.90 -13.95 12.67
N LYS A 161 -10.09 -15.26 12.42
CA LYS A 161 -9.35 -16.00 11.38
C LYS A 161 -9.73 -15.67 9.94
N ARG A 162 -10.79 -14.90 9.70
CA ARG A 162 -11.25 -14.44 8.36
C ARG A 162 -11.77 -15.51 7.39
N TYR A 163 -11.60 -16.80 7.68
CA TYR A 163 -11.97 -17.92 6.82
C TYR A 163 -12.97 -18.87 7.48
N ASN A 164 -13.70 -19.64 6.65
CA ASN A 164 -14.51 -20.76 7.12
C ASN A 164 -13.64 -21.97 7.48
N ARG A 165 -14.23 -22.92 8.21
CA ARG A 165 -13.52 -24.08 8.76
C ARG A 165 -12.89 -24.94 7.66
N GLU A 166 -13.59 -25.16 6.57
CA GLU A 166 -13.16 -26.02 5.46
C GLU A 166 -11.91 -25.46 4.76
N THR A 167 -11.76 -24.13 4.72
CA THR A 167 -10.57 -23.48 4.17
C THR A 167 -9.38 -23.57 5.12
N LEU A 168 -9.63 -23.49 6.43
CA LEU A 168 -8.60 -23.59 7.47
C LEU A 168 -8.07 -25.02 7.68
N GLU A 169 -8.74 -26.03 7.14
CA GLU A 169 -8.24 -27.41 7.12
C GLU A 169 -7.05 -27.60 6.17
N ILE A 170 -6.94 -26.76 5.14
CA ILE A 170 -5.82 -26.83 4.19
C ILE A 170 -4.57 -26.27 4.84
N LYS A 171 -3.51 -27.06 4.85
CA LYS A 171 -2.23 -26.71 5.46
C LYS A 171 -1.10 -26.78 4.44
N TYR A 172 -0.15 -25.87 4.58
CA TYR A 172 1.17 -25.94 3.96
C TYR A 172 2.20 -25.97 5.09
N LYS A 173 3.10 -26.96 5.10
CA LYS A 173 4.07 -27.20 6.20
C LYS A 173 3.43 -27.12 7.60
N GLY A 174 2.25 -27.71 7.76
CA GLY A 174 1.51 -27.74 9.03
C GLY A 174 0.76 -26.46 9.42
N LYS A 175 0.83 -25.38 8.63
CA LYS A 175 0.17 -24.09 8.89
C LYS A 175 -0.95 -23.83 7.88
N ASN A 176 -2.10 -23.36 8.34
CA ASN A 176 -3.18 -22.94 7.46
C ASN A 176 -2.98 -21.49 6.97
N ILE A 177 -3.85 -21.01 6.08
CA ILE A 177 -3.71 -19.66 5.49
C ILE A 177 -3.86 -18.53 6.52
N ALA A 178 -4.67 -18.71 7.57
CA ALA A 178 -4.80 -17.73 8.64
C ALA A 178 -3.55 -17.71 9.52
N ASP A 179 -2.98 -18.88 9.83
CA ASP A 179 -1.73 -18.96 10.59
C ASP A 179 -0.57 -18.27 9.86
N VAL A 180 -0.54 -18.34 8.52
CA VAL A 180 0.44 -17.64 7.69
C VAL A 180 0.26 -16.12 7.74
N LEU A 181 -1.00 -15.65 7.75
CA LEU A 181 -1.31 -14.22 7.87
C LEU A 181 -1.01 -13.65 9.27
N ASP A 182 -0.94 -14.51 10.28
CA ASP A 182 -0.62 -14.16 11.67
C ASP A 182 0.91 -14.17 11.94
N MET A 183 1.72 -14.58 10.97
CA MET A 183 3.18 -14.57 11.10
C MET A 183 3.73 -13.15 11.05
N THR A 184 4.81 -12.93 11.81
CA THR A 184 5.67 -11.77 11.58
C THR A 184 6.40 -11.91 10.24
N VAL A 185 6.88 -10.80 9.68
CA VAL A 185 7.65 -10.80 8.43
C VAL A 185 8.87 -11.73 8.53
N ASN A 186 9.60 -11.72 9.66
CA ASN A 186 10.76 -12.58 9.88
C ASN A 186 10.41 -14.07 9.90
N GLN A 187 9.28 -14.43 10.54
CA GLN A 187 8.78 -15.81 10.53
C GLN A 187 8.39 -16.23 9.11
N SER A 188 7.70 -15.35 8.37
CA SER A 188 7.29 -15.58 6.99
C SER A 188 8.48 -15.80 6.06
N LEU A 189 9.53 -14.96 6.18
CA LEU A 189 10.77 -15.10 5.40
C LEU A 189 11.44 -16.46 5.59
N ASN A 190 11.56 -16.92 6.84
CA ASN A 190 12.10 -18.25 7.15
C ASN A 190 11.19 -19.37 6.62
N PHE A 191 9.88 -19.23 6.78
CA PHE A 191 8.90 -20.22 6.38
C PHE A 191 8.85 -20.44 4.86
N PHE A 192 8.99 -19.35 4.09
CA PHE A 192 8.97 -19.31 2.63
C PHE A 192 10.35 -19.24 1.97
N GLN A 193 11.43 -19.53 2.70
CA GLN A 193 12.81 -19.41 2.22
C GLN A 193 13.11 -20.11 0.87
N ASN A 194 12.38 -21.18 0.55
CA ASN A 194 12.54 -21.97 -0.67
C ASN A 194 11.58 -21.55 -1.81
N ILE A 195 10.86 -20.44 -1.66
CA ILE A 195 9.90 -19.94 -2.65
C ILE A 195 10.35 -18.55 -3.11
N THR A 196 11.03 -18.51 -4.26
CA THR A 196 11.67 -17.32 -4.82
C THR A 196 10.71 -16.13 -4.92
N ASN A 197 9.49 -16.35 -5.43
CA ASN A 197 8.50 -15.29 -5.65
C ASN A 197 7.89 -14.71 -4.35
N ILE A 198 8.14 -15.33 -3.19
CA ILE A 198 7.64 -14.85 -1.88
C ILE A 198 8.75 -14.21 -1.04
N LYS A 199 10.01 -14.64 -1.24
CA LYS A 199 11.18 -14.14 -0.50
C LYS A 199 11.70 -12.78 -0.98
N THR A 200 11.40 -12.40 -2.23
CA THR A 200 11.94 -11.19 -2.88
C THR A 200 11.19 -9.95 -2.45
#